data_AF-A0A2J7ZQ27-F1
#
_entry.id   AF-A0A2J7ZQ27-F1
#
_cell.length_a   1.000
_cell.length_b   1.000
_cell.length_c   1.000
_cell.angle_alpha   90.00
_cell.angle_beta   90.00
_cell.angle_gamma   90.00
#
_symmetry.space_group_name_H-M   'P 1'
#
loop_
_entity.id
_entity.type
_entity.pdbx_description
1 polymer ?
#
loop_
_entity_poly.entity_id
_entity_poly.type
_entity_poly.pdbx_seq_one_letter_code
_entity_poly.pdbx_strand_id
1 'polypeptide(L)'
;MRPQITLSDEGILTMTGTHEEGDQQPEQLEQDKDKGKAKAKGAAKARRYASFVRSIRLPDDADVEGISATTEHGVLTVRIRKAPQPERAPVREIPVA
;
A
#
# COMPACT_ATOMS: atom_id res chain seq x y z
N MET A 1 -10.45 -6.34 4.65
CA MET A 1 -10.30 -5.00 4.04
C MET A 1 -10.68 -5.08 2.57
N ARG A 2 -11.53 -4.16 2.08
CA ARG A 2 -11.82 -3.98 0.64
C ARG A 2 -11.28 -2.61 0.21
N PRO A 3 -10.11 -2.53 -0.45
CA PRO A 3 -9.60 -1.26 -0.93
C PRO A 3 -10.44 -0.74 -2.11
N GLN A 4 -10.52 0.58 -2.23
CA GLN A 4 -11.04 1.26 -3.42
C GLN A 4 -9.88 1.95 -4.15
N ILE A 5 -9.92 1.92 -5.48
CA ILE A 5 -8.93 2.55 -6.34
C ILE A 5 -9.67 3.48 -7.29
N THR A 6 -9.17 4.70 -7.42
CA THR A 6 -9.70 5.73 -8.31
C THR A 6 -8.54 6.39 -9.04
N LEU A 7 -8.82 6.87 -10.25
CA LEU A 7 -7.89 7.68 -11.04
C LEU A 7 -8.62 8.97 -11.44
N SER A 8 -7.99 10.12 -11.18
CA SER A 8 -8.50 11.42 -11.63
C SER A 8 -7.99 11.76 -13.03
N ASP A 9 -8.65 12.72 -13.67
CA ASP A 9 -8.22 13.28 -14.96
C ASP A 9 -6.80 13.89 -14.92
N GLU A 10 -6.35 14.36 -13.75
CA GLU A 10 -4.98 14.86 -13.55
C GLU A 10 -3.90 13.75 -13.41
N GLY A 11 -4.25 12.49 -13.61
CA GLY A 11 -3.32 11.36 -13.50
C GLY A 11 -2.96 10.97 -12.06
N ILE A 12 -3.77 11.33 -11.07
CA ILE A 12 -3.56 10.95 -9.66
C ILE A 12 -4.31 9.65 -9.37
N LEU A 13 -3.55 8.58 -9.16
CA LEU A 13 -4.10 7.31 -8.68
C LEU A 13 -4.24 7.38 -7.16
N THR A 14 -5.45 7.19 -6.66
CA THR A 14 -5.76 7.20 -5.23
C THR A 14 -6.30 5.85 -4.77
N MET A 15 -5.66 5.32 -3.72
CA MET A 15 -6.00 4.08 -3.03
C MET A 15 -6.54 4.41 -1.65
N THR A 16 -7.75 3.94 -1.34
CA THR A 16 -8.38 4.14 -0.03
C THR A 16 -8.81 2.81 0.55
N GLY A 17 -8.98 2.76 1.87
CA GLY A 17 -9.55 1.61 2.55
C GLY A 17 -9.58 1.79 4.05
N THR A 18 -10.30 0.90 4.72
CA THR A 18 -10.38 0.88 6.19
C THR A 18 -9.94 -0.49 6.69
N HIS A 19 -9.01 -0.48 7.64
CA HIS A 19 -8.63 -1.65 8.41
C HIS A 19 -9.35 -1.58 9.76
N GLU A 20 -10.42 -2.36 9.88
CA GLU A 20 -11.21 -2.47 11.11
C GLU A 20 -10.57 -3.46 12.07
N GLU A 21 -10.73 -3.21 13.37
CA GLU A 21 -10.36 -4.17 14.39
C GLU A 21 -11.30 -5.37 14.30
N GLY A 22 -10.79 -6.50 13.79
CA GLY A 22 -11.53 -7.75 13.82
C GLY A 22 -11.56 -8.34 15.23
N ASP A 23 -12.63 -9.05 15.56
CA ASP A 23 -12.84 -9.82 16.81
C ASP A 23 -11.92 -11.06 16.91
N GLN A 24 -10.63 -10.92 16.56
CA GLN A 24 -9.66 -11.98 16.80
C GLN A 24 -9.41 -12.04 18.31
N GLN A 25 -10.12 -12.95 18.98
CA GLN A 25 -9.77 -13.37 20.33
C GLN A 25 -8.28 -13.74 20.31
N PRO A 26 -7.46 -13.16 21.19
CA PRO A 26 -6.07 -13.55 21.29
C PRO A 26 -6.02 -15.02 21.66
N GLU A 27 -5.62 -15.85 20.70
CA GLU A 27 -5.23 -17.22 20.93
C GLU A 27 -4.23 -17.24 22.07
N GLN A 28 -4.66 -17.86 23.17
CA GLN A 28 -4.06 -17.74 24.49
C GLN A 28 -2.62 -18.28 24.43
N LEU A 29 -1.64 -17.36 24.40
CA LEU A 29 -0.29 -17.67 24.82
C LEU A 29 -0.35 -17.99 26.31
N GLU A 30 -0.41 -19.27 26.66
CA GLU A 30 -0.34 -19.75 28.03
C GLU A 30 0.95 -19.24 28.68
N GLN A 31 0.81 -18.22 29.53
CA GLN A 31 1.87 -17.78 30.43
C GLN A 31 1.59 -18.37 31.80
N ASP A 32 2.35 -19.40 32.13
CA ASP A 32 2.46 -19.98 33.45
C ASP A 32 2.92 -18.89 34.44
N LYS A 33 2.04 -18.50 35.37
CA LYS A 33 2.27 -17.40 36.32
C LYS A 33 2.73 -17.95 37.66
N ASP A 34 4.03 -17.99 37.89
CA ASP A 34 4.57 -17.97 39.26
C ASP A 34 4.91 -16.53 39.70
N LYS A 35 4.71 -16.30 40.99
CA LYS A 35 4.34 -15.03 41.63
C LYS A 35 5.48 -14.02 41.75
N GLY A 36 5.25 -12.81 41.25
CA GLY A 36 6.08 -11.64 41.59
C GLY A 36 5.41 -10.34 41.16
N LYS A 37 5.09 -9.47 42.12
CA LYS A 37 4.39 -8.20 41.89
C LYS A 37 5.20 -7.24 41.01
N ALA A 38 4.78 -7.05 39.77
CA ALA A 38 5.09 -5.86 38.99
C ALA A 38 3.86 -5.47 38.16
N LYS A 39 3.38 -4.24 38.32
CA LYS A 39 2.33 -3.66 37.48
C LYS A 39 2.86 -3.59 36.04
N ALA A 40 2.53 -4.60 35.23
CA ALA A 40 2.88 -4.61 33.82
C ALA A 40 2.16 -3.44 33.13
N LYS A 41 2.92 -2.39 32.79
CA LYS A 41 2.47 -1.32 31.89
C LYS A 41 1.99 -1.99 30.60
N GLY A 42 0.78 -1.64 30.18
CA GLY A 42 0.03 -2.33 29.13
C GLY A 42 0.87 -2.66 27.89
N ALA A 43 0.71 -3.88 27.38
CA ALA A 43 1.36 -4.33 26.17
C ALA A 43 1.05 -3.36 25.01
N ALA A 44 2.10 -2.85 24.35
CA ALA A 44 1.94 -1.96 23.21
C ALA A 44 1.20 -2.69 22.09
N LYS A 45 0.07 -2.14 21.65
CA LYS A 45 -0.69 -2.66 20.52
C LYS A 45 0.10 -2.36 19.25
N ALA A 46 0.78 -3.37 18.70
CA ALA A 46 1.62 -3.21 17.51
C ALA A 46 0.81 -2.99 16.21
N ARG A 47 -0.47 -3.42 16.18
CA ARG A 47 -1.36 -3.31 15.01
C ARG A 47 -2.05 -1.94 14.99
N ARG A 48 -2.11 -1.32 13.80
CA ARG A 48 -2.87 -0.09 13.54
C ARG A 48 -4.19 -0.43 12.84
N TYR A 49 -5.28 0.12 13.36
CA TYR A 49 -6.62 0.03 12.79
C TYR A 49 -7.09 1.44 12.47
N ALA A 50 -7.27 1.73 11.19
CA ALA A 50 -7.58 3.07 10.70
C ALA A 50 -8.05 3.01 9.24
N SER A 51 -8.72 4.07 8.81
CA SER A 51 -8.82 4.39 7.40
C SER A 51 -7.48 4.91 6.87
N PHE A 52 -7.18 4.61 5.62
CA PHE A 52 -5.99 5.11 4.95
C PHE A 52 -6.33 5.69 3.59
N VAL A 53 -5.50 6.64 3.16
CA VAL A 53 -5.47 7.20 1.82
C VAL A 53 -4.01 7.22 1.37
N ARG A 54 -3.76 6.74 0.16
CA ARG A 54 -2.46 6.80 -0.52
C ARG A 54 -2.68 7.24 -1.95
N SER A 55 -1.96 8.27 -2.36
CA SER A 55 -2.08 8.81 -3.72
C SER A 55 -0.70 8.89 -4.35
N ILE A 56 -0.62 8.54 -5.63
CA ILE A 56 0.59 8.61 -6.44
C ILE A 56 0.25 9.24 -7.79
N ARG A 57 1.14 10.09 -8.31
CA ARG A 57 1.00 10.64 -9.66
C ARG A 57 1.55 9.62 -10.66
N LEU A 58 0.76 9.29 -11.66
CA LEU A 58 1.19 8.45 -12.76
C LEU A 58 2.09 9.25 -13.72
N PRO A 59 3.11 8.61 -14.33
CA PRO A 59 3.87 9.25 -15.39
C PRO A 59 2.99 9.45 -16.63
N ASP A 60 3.38 10.39 -17.49
CA ASP A 60 2.65 10.72 -18.72
C ASP A 60 2.58 9.54 -19.70
N ASP A 61 3.54 8.61 -19.63
CA ASP A 61 3.59 7.42 -20.47
C ASP A 61 2.86 6.22 -19.84
N ALA A 62 1.97 6.41 -18.87
CA ALA A 62 1.17 5.33 -18.31
C ALA A 62 0.03 4.91 -19.25
N ASP A 63 -0.13 3.60 -19.44
CA ASP A 63 -1.31 3.00 -20.06
C ASP A 63 -2.46 2.93 -19.02
N VAL A 64 -3.30 3.95 -19.03
CA VAL A 64 -4.42 4.12 -18.09
C VAL A 64 -5.53 3.10 -18.31
N GLU A 65 -5.82 2.75 -19.56
CA GLU A 65 -6.86 1.78 -19.91
C GLU A 65 -6.46 0.36 -19.49
N GLY A 66 -5.16 0.07 -19.47
CA GLY A 66 -4.59 -1.21 -19.06
C GLY A 66 -4.37 -1.41 -17.55
N ILE A 67 -4.85 -0.50 -16.70
CA ILE A 67 -4.68 -0.61 -15.25
C ILE A 67 -5.43 -1.83 -14.71
N SER A 68 -4.75 -2.62 -13.86
CA SER A 68 -5.35 -3.75 -13.16
C SER A 68 -4.91 -3.78 -11.71
N ALA A 69 -5.72 -4.40 -10.84
CA ALA A 69 -5.40 -4.53 -9.43
C ALA A 69 -5.81 -5.90 -8.90
N THR A 70 -4.97 -6.46 -8.03
CA THR A 70 -5.21 -7.73 -7.34
C THR A 70 -4.90 -7.59 -5.86
N THR A 71 -5.60 -8.33 -5.01
CA THR A 71 -5.28 -8.41 -3.58
C THR A 71 -5.03 -9.86 -3.22
N GLU A 72 -3.85 -10.15 -2.71
CA GLU A 72 -3.44 -11.51 -2.36
C GLU A 72 -2.60 -11.47 -1.08
N HIS A 73 -2.88 -12.38 -0.13
CA HIS A 73 -2.19 -12.47 1.16
C HIS A 73 -2.06 -11.13 1.94
N GLY A 74 -3.05 -10.25 1.82
CA GLY A 74 -3.05 -8.94 2.49
C GLY A 74 -2.28 -7.84 1.76
N VAL A 75 -1.76 -8.11 0.56
CA VAL A 75 -1.05 -7.14 -0.29
C VAL A 75 -1.93 -6.73 -1.46
N LEU A 76 -2.20 -5.42 -1.59
CA LEU A 76 -2.81 -4.84 -2.78
C LEU A 76 -1.72 -4.53 -3.80
N THR A 77 -1.78 -5.18 -4.97
CA THR A 77 -0.91 -4.92 -6.11
C THR A 77 -1.68 -4.19 -7.19
N VAL A 78 -1.21 -3.00 -7.59
CA VAL A 78 -1.75 -2.25 -8.73
C VAL A 78 -0.72 -2.27 -9.84
N ARG A 79 -1.10 -2.77 -11.02
CA ARG A 79 -0.22 -2.91 -12.18
C ARG A 79 -0.65 -1.92 -13.26
N ILE A 80 0.27 -1.03 -13.59
CA ILE A 80 0.14 -0.01 -14.63
C ILE A 80 1.27 -0.26 -15.64
N ARG A 81 0.93 -0.50 -16.90
CA ARG A 81 1.93 -0.67 -17.96
C ARG A 81 2.36 0.71 -18.48
N LYS A 82 3.51 0.76 -19.13
CA LYS A 82 3.85 1.91 -19.96
C LYS A 82 3.08 1.80 -21.28
N ALA A 83 2.55 2.92 -21.76
CA ALA A 83 2.02 3.04 -23.10
C ALA A 83 3.12 2.70 -24.12
N PRO A 84 2.75 2.18 -25.31
CA PRO A 84 3.70 1.94 -26.39
C PRO A 84 4.49 3.21 -26.69
N GLN A 85 5.79 3.19 -26.46
CA GLN A 85 6.64 4.35 -26.66
C GLN A 85 7.02 4.43 -28.16
N PRO A 86 6.96 5.61 -28.80
CA PRO A 86 7.60 5.80 -30.09
C PRO A 86 9.09 5.50 -29.98
N GLU A 87 9.69 5.07 -31.08
CA GLU A 87 11.10 4.65 -31.15
C GLU A 87 12.00 5.71 -30.49
N ARG A 88 12.88 5.28 -29.58
CA ARG A 88 13.69 6.19 -28.78
C ARG A 88 14.50 7.11 -29.68
N ALA A 89 14.40 8.42 -29.45
CA ALA A 89 15.29 9.38 -30.10
C ALA A 89 16.76 9.01 -29.82
N PRO A 90 17.67 9.19 -30.79
CA PRO A 90 19.07 8.89 -30.60
C PRO A 90 19.65 9.73 -29.46
N VAL A 91 20.49 9.10 -28.64
CA VAL A 91 21.21 9.77 -27.56
C VAL A 91 22.18 10.79 -28.18
N ARG A 92 22.12 12.04 -27.74
CA ARG A 92 23.05 13.10 -28.14
C ARG A 92 24.05 13.35 -27.01
N GLU A 93 25.33 13.31 -27.33
CA GLU A 93 26.41 13.69 -26.41
C GLU A 93 26.43 15.23 -26.25
N ILE A 94 26.47 15.71 -25.00
CA ILE A 94 26.57 17.14 -24.68
C ILE A 94 28.01 17.43 -24.24
N PRO A 95 28.76 18.28 -24.98
CA PRO A 95 30.11 18.65 -24.58
C PRO A 95 30.07 19.46 -23.28
N VAL A 96 30.96 19.12 -22.35
CA VAL A 96 31.21 19.89 -21.13
C VAL A 96 32.35 20.87 -21.41
N ALA A 97 32.12 22.15 -21.12
CA ALA A 97 33.12 23.21 -21.25
C ALA A 97 33.89 23.42 -19.93
#